data_AF-A0A3D9VE46-F1
#
_entry.id   AF-A0A3D9VE46-F1
#
_cell.length_a   1.000
_cell.length_b   1.000
_cell.length_c   1.000
_cell.angle_alpha   90.00
_cell.angle_beta   90.00
_cell.angle_gamma   90.00
#
_symmetry.space_group_name_H-M   'P 1'
#
loop_
_entity.id
_entity.type
_entity.pdbx_description
1 polymer ?
#
loop_
_entity_poly.entity_id
_entity_poly.type
_entity_poly.pdbx_seq_one_letter_code
_entity_poly.pdbx_strand_id
1 'polypeptide(L)'
;MRKPDDVILVILVILDSDHSKEHVLKELQLYKSIVTTGSYMIVEDTCINGNPILPDWGPGPMEAVEEFLTKNNNFIVDETRHKFFIPFNPNGFLKKIK
;
A
#
# COMPACT_ATOMS: atom_id res chain seq x y z
N MET A 1 -28.04 -5.44 16.61
CA MET A 1 -27.80 -3.99 16.43
C MET A 1 -26.50 -3.65 17.13
N ARG A 2 -25.53 -3.04 16.44
CA ARG A 2 -24.31 -2.48 17.09
C ARG A 2 -24.74 -1.27 17.94
N LYS A 3 -24.20 -1.15 19.15
CA LYS A 3 -24.46 -0.02 20.06
C LYS A 3 -23.74 1.24 19.53
N PRO A 4 -24.17 2.46 19.94
CA PRO A 4 -23.53 3.72 19.54
C PRO A 4 -22.02 3.80 19.86
N ASP A 5 -21.56 3.06 20.88
CA ASP A 5 -20.14 2.97 21.26
C ASP A 5 -19.39 1.85 20.50
N ASP A 6 -20.08 1.06 19.67
CA ASP A 6 -19.50 -0.02 18.85
C ASP A 6 -19.02 0.49 17.47
N VAL A 7 -18.75 1.79 17.32
CA VAL A 7 -18.19 2.34 16.08
C VAL A 7 -16.73 1.91 15.98
N ILE A 8 -16.50 0.79 15.32
CA ILE A 8 -15.18 0.41 14.84
C ILE A 8 -14.83 1.41 13.73
N LEU A 9 -13.98 2.39 14.06
CA LEU A 9 -13.41 3.30 13.07
C LEU A 9 -12.46 2.50 12.17
N VAL A 10 -12.89 2.31 10.92
CA VAL A 10 -12.07 1.68 9.90
C VAL A 10 -11.30 2.78 9.17
N ILE A 11 -9.99 2.77 9.32
CA ILE A 11 -9.09 3.68 8.62
C ILE A 11 -8.45 2.92 7.46
N LEU A 12 -8.60 3.48 6.26
CA LEU A 12 -7.93 3.08 5.04
C LEU A 12 -7.08 4.26 4.56
N VAL A 13 -5.89 3.97 4.04
CA VAL A 13 -4.95 4.98 3.53
C VAL A 13 -4.64 4.69 2.07
N ILE A 14 -4.60 5.72 1.23
CA ILE A 14 -4.18 5.67 -0.17
C ILE A 14 -3.02 6.65 -0.32
N LEU A 15 -1.90 6.19 -0.86
CA LEU A 15 -0.69 6.97 -1.12
C LEU A 15 -0.61 7.26 -2.62
N ASP A 16 -0.74 8.53 -2.98
CA ASP A 16 -0.81 9.01 -4.38
C ASP A 16 -0.24 10.44 -4.49
N SER A 17 0.87 10.67 -3.79
CA SER A 17 1.55 11.98 -3.72
C SER A 17 2.76 12.00 -4.65
N ASP A 18 3.96 11.80 -4.12
CA ASP A 18 5.21 11.73 -4.87
C ASP A 18 5.63 10.27 -5.07
N HIS A 19 6.18 10.00 -6.25
CA HIS A 19 6.43 8.65 -6.75
C HIS A 19 7.92 8.25 -6.67
N SER A 20 8.73 8.97 -5.89
CA SER A 20 10.08 8.52 -5.54
C SER A 20 10.02 7.48 -4.42
N LYS A 21 10.88 6.45 -4.50
CA LYS A 21 10.97 5.39 -3.48
C LYS A 21 11.11 5.97 -2.06
N GLU A 22 11.96 6.99 -1.89
CA GLU A 22 12.22 7.56 -0.57
C GLU A 22 10.98 8.23 0.03
N HIS A 23 10.19 8.93 -0.80
CA HIS A 23 8.96 9.57 -0.35
C HIS A 23 7.91 8.53 0.04
N VAL A 24 7.62 7.59 -0.86
CA VAL A 24 6.62 6.54 -0.62
C VAL A 24 6.98 5.72 0.62
N LEU A 25 8.27 5.39 0.80
CA LEU A 25 8.70 4.66 2.00
C LEU A 25 8.47 5.47 3.29
N LYS A 26 8.68 6.79 3.27
CA LYS A 26 8.38 7.65 4.42
C LYS A 26 6.89 7.65 4.73
N GLU A 27 6.03 7.78 3.72
CA GLU A 27 4.58 7.73 3.90
C GLU A 27 4.11 6.38 4.47
N LEU A 28 4.59 5.27 3.89
CA LEU A 28 4.35 3.91 4.40
C LEU A 28 4.71 3.80 5.89
N GLN A 29 5.85 4.35 6.32
CA GLN A 29 6.27 4.31 7.72
C GLN A 29 5.43 5.21 8.63
N LEU A 30 5.01 6.39 8.15
CA LEU A 30 4.22 7.35 8.92
C LEU A 30 2.79 6.84 9.15
N TYR A 31 2.16 6.28 8.12
CA TYR A 31 0.74 5.94 8.17
C TYR A 31 0.45 4.50 8.63
N LYS A 32 1.45 3.61 8.76
CA LYS A 32 1.22 2.19 9.09
C LYS A 32 0.47 1.95 10.41
N SER A 33 0.66 2.85 11.38
CA SER A 33 0.07 2.71 12.72
C SER A 33 -1.41 3.05 12.73
N ILE A 34 -1.86 3.98 11.88
CA ILE A 34 -3.24 4.45 11.85
C ILE A 34 -4.17 3.55 11.04
N VAL A 35 -3.65 2.76 10.08
CA VAL A 35 -4.48 1.81 9.33
C VAL A 35 -5.07 0.77 10.29
N THR A 36 -6.37 0.54 10.21
CA THR A 36 -7.06 -0.43 11.08
C THR A 36 -6.76 -1.86 10.62
N THR A 37 -6.55 -2.80 11.53
CA THR A 37 -6.35 -4.22 11.20
C THR A 37 -7.56 -4.77 10.42
N GLY A 38 -7.29 -5.46 9.31
CA GLY A 38 -8.30 -5.89 8.33
C GLY A 38 -8.57 -4.89 7.19
N SER A 39 -8.12 -3.63 7.33
CA SER A 39 -8.17 -2.59 6.30
C SER A 39 -6.91 -2.57 5.44
N TYR A 40 -6.74 -1.53 4.61
CA TYR A 40 -5.67 -1.43 3.62
C TYR A 40 -4.87 -0.14 3.74
N MET A 41 -3.61 -0.26 3.34
CA MET A 41 -2.81 0.81 2.78
C MET A 41 -2.65 0.50 1.29
N ILE A 42 -3.06 1.42 0.43
CA ILE A 42 -2.97 1.26 -1.02
C ILE A 42 -1.87 2.19 -1.52
N VAL A 43 -0.90 1.63 -2.23
CA VAL A 43 0.19 2.37 -2.85
C VAL A 43 -0.09 2.44 -4.35
N GLU A 44 -0.35 3.64 -4.85
CA GLU A 44 -0.60 3.86 -6.27
C GLU A 44 0.70 3.72 -7.09
N ASP A 45 0.54 3.49 -8.39
CA ASP A 45 1.59 3.54 -9.42
C ASP A 45 2.81 2.64 -9.14
N THR A 46 2.61 1.53 -8.44
CA THR A 46 3.63 0.46 -8.32
C THR A 46 3.95 -0.19 -9.68
N CYS A 47 3.29 0.19 -10.77
CA CYS A 47 3.62 -0.28 -12.11
C CYS A 47 4.80 0.44 -12.78
N ILE A 48 5.28 1.56 -12.23
CA ILE A 48 6.40 2.33 -12.80
C ILE A 48 7.76 1.68 -12.50
N ASN A 49 8.84 2.23 -13.06
CA ASN A 49 10.20 1.72 -12.92
C ASN A 49 10.39 0.27 -13.39
N GLY A 50 9.73 -0.09 -14.49
CA GLY A 50 9.88 -1.42 -15.11
C GLY A 50 8.89 -2.47 -14.61
N ASN A 51 7.80 -2.04 -13.96
CA ASN A 51 6.81 -2.92 -13.32
C ASN A 51 5.41 -2.92 -13.97
N PRO A 52 5.15 -2.75 -15.29
CA PRO A 52 6.00 -2.95 -16.47
C PRO A 52 6.24 -1.66 -17.28
N ILE A 53 5.92 -0.49 -16.72
CA ILE A 53 5.97 0.79 -17.43
C ILE A 53 7.08 1.70 -16.91
N LEU A 54 7.41 2.75 -17.66
CA LEU A 54 8.40 3.78 -17.30
C LEU A 54 9.71 3.19 -16.74
N PRO A 55 10.43 2.33 -17.50
CA PRO A 55 11.60 1.59 -16.99
C PRO A 55 12.76 2.49 -16.51
N ASP A 56 12.83 3.73 -16.97
CA ASP A 56 13.87 4.70 -16.62
C ASP A 56 13.42 5.72 -15.55
N TRP A 57 12.31 5.46 -14.84
CA TRP A 57 11.83 6.35 -13.76
C TRP A 57 12.84 6.45 -12.61
N GLY A 58 13.56 5.37 -12.33
CA GLY A 58 14.34 5.21 -11.11
C GLY A 58 13.50 4.63 -9.98
N PRO A 59 14.09 4.31 -8.82
CA PRO A 59 13.37 3.63 -7.73
C PRO A 59 12.10 4.39 -7.31
N GLY A 60 10.97 3.69 -7.32
CA GLY A 60 9.63 4.24 -7.12
C GLY A 60 8.78 3.46 -6.11
N PRO A 61 7.44 3.47 -6.27
CA PRO A 61 6.52 2.87 -5.31
C PRO A 61 6.70 1.36 -5.12
N MET A 62 7.00 0.60 -6.19
CA MET A 62 7.21 -0.86 -6.06
C MET A 62 8.40 -1.16 -5.13
N GLU A 63 9.53 -0.52 -5.35
CA GLU A 63 10.74 -0.74 -4.54
C GLU A 63 10.54 -0.26 -3.08
N ALA A 64 9.67 0.73 -2.86
CA ALA A 64 9.28 1.17 -1.53
C ALA A 64 8.40 0.12 -0.82
N VAL A 65 7.43 -0.46 -1.53
CA VAL A 65 6.58 -1.55 -1.03
C VAL A 65 7.41 -2.77 -0.67
N GLU A 66 8.29 -3.22 -1.57
CA GLU A 66 9.18 -4.35 -1.33
C GLU A 66 10.04 -4.13 -0.09
N GLU A 67 10.71 -2.97 0.02
CA GLU A 67 11.52 -2.65 1.19
C GLU A 67 10.68 -2.59 2.47
N PHE A 68 9.51 -1.97 2.44
CA PHE A 68 8.61 -1.88 3.58
C PHE A 68 8.22 -3.26 4.11
N LEU A 69 7.86 -4.19 3.22
CA LEU A 69 7.43 -5.54 3.59
C LEU A 69 8.57 -6.39 4.15
N THR A 70 9.83 -6.16 3.75
CA THR A 70 10.98 -6.86 4.37
C THR A 70 11.16 -6.54 5.86
N LYS A 71 10.71 -5.34 6.29
CA LYS A 71 10.87 -4.82 7.65
C LYS A 71 9.56 -4.82 8.45
N ASN A 72 8.43 -5.18 7.85
CA ASN A 72 7.11 -5.07 8.46
C ASN A 72 6.22 -6.27 8.15
N ASN A 73 5.94 -7.08 9.17
CA ASN A 73 5.11 -8.28 9.06
C ASN A 73 3.64 -8.06 9.53
N ASN A 74 3.22 -6.80 9.69
CA ASN A 74 1.83 -6.43 9.98
C ASN A 74 1.01 -6.27 8.70
N PHE A 75 1.65 -6.22 7.52
CA PHE A 75 1.00 -6.06 6.23
C PHE A 75 1.36 -7.22 5.30
N ILE A 76 0.44 -7.56 4.39
CA ILE A 76 0.65 -8.50 3.29
C ILE A 76 0.05 -7.92 2.01
N VAL A 77 0.56 -8.34 0.85
CA VAL A 77 -0.07 -8.04 -0.44
C VAL A 77 -1.37 -8.85 -0.56
N ASP A 78 -2.48 -8.19 -0.90
CA ASP A 78 -3.75 -8.85 -1.23
C ASP A 78 -3.90 -9.03 -2.75
N GLU A 79 -3.40 -10.16 -3.26
CA GLU A 79 -3.48 -10.52 -4.67
C GLU A 79 -4.91 -10.63 -5.21
N THR A 80 -5.92 -10.81 -4.33
CA THR A 80 -7.32 -10.90 -4.75
C THR A 80 -7.86 -9.57 -5.29
N ARG A 81 -7.13 -8.46 -5.08
CA ARG A 81 -7.46 -7.12 -5.61
C ARG A 81 -7.01 -6.88 -7.04
N HIS A 82 -6.29 -7.82 -7.65
CA HIS A 82 -5.83 -7.72 -9.05
C HIS A 82 -6.87 -8.23 -10.08
N LYS A 83 -8.16 -8.21 -9.72
CA LYS A 83 -9.25 -8.94 -10.40
C LYS A 83 -9.46 -8.61 -11.89
N PHE A 84 -9.00 -7.46 -12.37
CA PHE A 84 -9.22 -7.01 -13.75
C PHE A 84 -7.96 -6.92 -14.61
N PHE A 85 -6.84 -7.55 -14.21
CA PHE A 85 -5.61 -7.64 -15.00
C PHE A 85 -4.96 -6.30 -15.43
N ILE A 86 -5.42 -5.17 -14.90
CA ILE A 86 -4.79 -3.85 -15.06
C ILE A 86 -4.71 -3.15 -13.69
N PRO A 87 -3.95 -3.65 -12.72
CA PRO A 87 -3.59 -2.80 -11.60
C PRO A 87 -2.48 -1.88 -12.08
N PHE A 88 -2.74 -0.56 -12.13
CA PHE A 88 -1.67 0.45 -12.05
C PHE A 88 -0.84 0.27 -10.77
N ASN A 89 -1.38 -0.52 -9.83
CA ASN A 89 -0.87 -0.74 -8.49
C ASN A 89 -0.52 -2.24 -8.25
N PRO A 90 0.28 -2.91 -9.10
CA PRO A 90 0.66 -4.30 -8.86
C PRO A 90 1.36 -4.42 -7.50
N ASN A 91 0.86 -5.32 -6.65
CA ASN A 91 1.33 -5.47 -5.27
C ASN A 91 1.09 -4.25 -4.34
N GLY A 92 0.44 -3.20 -4.83
CA GLY A 92 0.17 -1.98 -4.06
C GLY A 92 -0.96 -2.11 -3.03
N PHE A 93 -1.75 -3.18 -3.06
CA PHE A 93 -2.82 -3.43 -2.09
C PHE A 93 -2.28 -4.12 -0.83
N LEU A 94 -1.84 -3.33 0.16
CA LEU A 94 -1.29 -3.84 1.41
C LEU A 94 -2.38 -3.98 2.48
N LYS A 95 -2.79 -5.21 2.76
CA LYS A 95 -3.76 -5.51 3.82
C LYS A 95 -3.06 -5.59 5.18
N LYS A 96 -3.56 -4.85 6.17
CA LYS A 96 -3.07 -4.97 7.55
C LYS A 96 -3.65 -6.22 8.21
N ILE A 97 -2.80 -7.11 8.70
CA ILE A 97 -3.15 -8.39 9.33
C ILE A 97 -2.89 -8.43 10.84
N LYS A 98 -2.11 -7.48 11.37
CA LYS A 98 -1.82 -7.35 12.80
C LYS A 98 -1.97 -5.90 13.23
#